data_AF-A0A803VUW5-F1
#
_entry.id   AF-A0A803VUW5-F1
#
_cell.length_a   1.000
_cell.length_b   1.000
_cell.length_c   1.000
_cell.angle_alpha   90.00
_cell.angle_beta   90.00
_cell.angle_gamma   90.00
#
_symmetry.space_group_name_H-M   'P 1'
#
loop_
_entity.id
_entity.type
_entity.pdbx_description
1 polymer ?
#
loop_
_entity_poly.entity_id
_entity_poly.type
_entity_poly.pdbx_seq_one_letter_code
_entity_poly.pdbx_strand_id
1 'polypeptide(L)'
;DVVRLCSKHSWANNLAVLECLQDVREPDNEISSDCNHLLWNYKLNLTTDPKFESVAREVCKSTIAEIKECADEPVGKGFLVSCLVDHRGNITEYQCHQYITKMTAIIFSDYRLICGFMDDCKADINLLKCGSIRPGEKDAHSQGEVVACLEKGLVKEAEETDPRIQVSDECKKAILRVAELSSDDFHLDRHLYFACRDDRERFCENTQAGEGRVYKCLFNHKFEESMSEKCRDALTTRQKLIAQDYKVSYSLAKSCKSDLKKYRCNVENLPRSREARLSYLLMCLESAVHRGRQVSSECQGEMLDYRRMLMEDFSLSPEIILSCRGEIEHHCSGLHRKGRTLHCLMKVVRGEKGNVGPNCQQALQTLIQETDPGADYRIDRALNEACESVIQTACKHIRSGDPMILSCLMEHLYTEKMVEDCEHRLLELQYFISRDWKLDTVLYRKCQGDASRLCHTHGWNETSELMPPGAVFSCLYRHAYRTEEQGRRLSRECRAEVQRILHQRAMDVKLDPVLQDKCMIDLGKWCSEKTETGQELECLQDHLDDLVSDCRDIVGNLTELESEVSV
;
A
#
# COMPACT_ATOMS: atom_id res chain seq x y z
N ASP A 1 -10.64 36.64 -24.91
CA ASP A 1 -10.04 35.55 -24.13
C ASP A 1 -8.85 34.89 -24.80
N VAL A 2 -8.97 34.21 -25.95
CA VAL A 2 -7.81 33.61 -26.64
C VAL A 2 -6.64 34.59 -26.82
N VAL A 3 -6.89 35.80 -27.32
CA VAL A 3 -5.83 36.80 -27.52
C VAL A 3 -5.21 37.30 -26.21
N ARG A 4 -5.98 37.27 -25.13
CA ARG A 4 -5.59 37.76 -23.80
C ARG A 4 -4.80 36.72 -23.02
N LEU A 5 -5.18 35.45 -23.14
CA LEU A 5 -4.73 34.35 -22.29
C LEU A 5 -3.74 33.41 -23.01
N CYS A 6 -3.74 33.40 -24.34
CA CYS A 6 -3.00 32.45 -25.15
C CYS A 6 -2.03 33.12 -26.12
N SER A 7 -0.78 32.65 -26.14
CA SER A 7 0.24 33.15 -27.07
C SER A 7 -0.19 32.96 -28.53
N LYS A 8 0.27 33.82 -29.45
CA LYS A 8 -0.05 33.69 -30.89
C LYS A 8 0.37 32.34 -31.48
N HIS A 9 1.33 31.65 -30.85
CA HIS A 9 1.79 30.33 -31.29
C HIS A 9 0.74 29.23 -31.07
N SER A 10 -0.13 29.35 -30.05
CA SER A 10 -1.21 28.38 -29.83
C SER A 10 -2.42 28.58 -30.74
N TRP A 11 -2.44 29.64 -31.57
CA TRP A 11 -3.54 29.90 -32.52
C TRP A 11 -3.42 29.04 -33.79
N ALA A 12 -2.39 28.21 -33.90
CA ALA A 12 -2.12 27.40 -35.08
C ALA A 12 -3.23 26.37 -35.37
N ASN A 13 -3.95 25.90 -34.36
CA ASN A 13 -5.14 25.07 -34.53
C ASN A 13 -6.09 25.17 -33.33
N ASN A 14 -7.36 24.83 -33.53
CA ASN A 14 -8.40 24.92 -32.50
C ASN A 14 -8.10 24.08 -31.25
N LEU A 15 -7.32 23.00 -31.38
CA LEU A 15 -6.96 22.13 -30.26
C LEU A 15 -5.89 22.76 -29.36
N ALA A 16 -4.87 23.38 -29.94
CA ALA A 16 -3.85 24.11 -29.21
C ALA A 16 -4.43 25.35 -28.49
N VAL A 17 -5.46 25.98 -29.08
CA VAL A 17 -6.23 27.02 -28.41
C VAL A 17 -7.01 26.45 -27.22
N LEU A 18 -7.65 25.29 -27.40
CA LEU A 18 -8.39 24.60 -26.35
C LEU A 18 -7.48 24.19 -25.18
N GLU A 19 -6.32 23.62 -25.45
CA GLU A 19 -5.32 23.25 -24.43
C GLU A 19 -4.87 24.49 -23.66
N CYS A 20 -4.45 25.54 -24.37
CA CYS A 20 -3.99 26.77 -23.71
C CYS A 20 -5.06 27.43 -22.83
N LEU A 21 -6.31 27.52 -23.32
CA LEU A 21 -7.39 28.08 -22.53
C LEU A 21 -7.76 27.22 -21.32
N GLN A 22 -7.35 25.96 -21.25
CA GLN A 22 -7.66 25.09 -20.12
C GLN A 22 -6.71 25.26 -18.93
N ASP A 23 -5.56 25.90 -19.11
CA ASP A 23 -4.51 26.03 -18.10
C ASP A 23 -4.49 27.41 -17.39
N VAL A 24 -5.53 28.23 -17.59
CA VAL A 24 -5.53 29.64 -17.17
C VAL A 24 -5.76 29.80 -15.66
N ARG A 25 -4.95 30.67 -15.02
CA ARG A 25 -4.48 30.54 -13.64
C ARG A 25 -5.16 31.35 -12.53
N GLU A 26 -5.76 32.51 -12.81
CA GLU A 26 -5.89 33.57 -11.78
C GLU A 26 -7.22 34.34 -11.83
N PRO A 27 -7.67 34.94 -10.71
CA PRO A 27 -8.89 35.75 -10.64
C PRO A 27 -8.92 36.92 -11.65
N ASP A 28 -7.78 37.50 -12.02
CA ASP A 28 -7.67 38.55 -13.06
C ASP A 28 -7.62 37.98 -14.49
N ASN A 29 -7.41 36.67 -14.62
CA ASN A 29 -7.30 35.94 -15.88
C ASN A 29 -8.46 34.96 -16.12
N GLU A 30 -9.56 35.07 -15.39
CA GLU A 30 -10.74 34.22 -15.61
C GLU A 30 -11.25 34.32 -17.05
N ILE A 31 -11.58 33.17 -17.62
CA ILE A 31 -12.26 33.08 -18.92
C ILE A 31 -13.68 33.62 -18.74
N SER A 32 -14.14 34.46 -19.66
CA SER A 32 -15.50 34.99 -19.59
C SER A 32 -16.54 33.86 -19.56
N SER A 33 -17.69 34.08 -18.91
CA SER A 33 -18.78 33.10 -18.85
C SER A 33 -19.24 32.63 -20.23
N ASP A 34 -19.26 33.55 -21.21
CA ASP A 34 -19.69 33.27 -22.57
C ASP A 34 -18.66 32.43 -23.33
N CYS A 35 -17.37 32.73 -23.15
CA CYS A 35 -16.30 31.91 -23.71
C CYS A 35 -16.28 30.53 -23.07
N ASN A 36 -16.48 30.42 -21.75
CA ASN A 36 -16.62 29.14 -21.05
C ASN A 36 -17.80 28.33 -21.59
N HIS A 37 -18.97 28.94 -21.81
CA HIS A 37 -20.12 28.25 -22.39
C HIS A 37 -19.88 27.79 -23.84
N LEU A 38 -19.21 28.62 -24.65
CA LEU A 38 -18.82 28.27 -26.02
C LEU A 38 -17.82 27.09 -26.05
N LEU A 39 -16.79 27.14 -25.20
CA LEU A 39 -15.81 26.06 -25.05
C LEU A 39 -16.49 24.76 -24.62
N TRP A 40 -17.46 24.85 -23.71
CA TRP A 40 -18.22 23.69 -23.27
C TRP A 40 -19.02 23.06 -24.43
N ASN A 41 -19.82 23.85 -25.15
CA ASN A 41 -20.57 23.35 -26.31
C ASN A 41 -19.65 22.77 -27.39
N TYR A 42 -18.50 23.41 -27.64
CA TYR A 42 -17.52 22.94 -28.60
C TYR A 42 -16.93 21.58 -28.20
N LYS A 43 -16.59 21.40 -26.92
CA LYS A 43 -16.08 20.13 -26.39
C LYS A 43 -17.15 19.02 -26.39
N LEU A 44 -18.39 19.34 -26.06
CA LEU A 44 -19.51 18.40 -26.14
C LEU A 44 -19.74 17.92 -27.58
N ASN A 45 -19.74 18.84 -28.53
CA ASN A 45 -19.85 18.49 -29.94
C ASN A 45 -18.64 17.70 -30.43
N LEU A 46 -17.43 17.98 -29.94
CA LEU A 46 -16.24 17.19 -30.28
C LEU A 46 -16.37 15.71 -29.88
N THR A 47 -17.07 15.40 -28.80
CA THR A 47 -17.21 14.02 -28.34
C THR A 47 -18.49 13.34 -28.81
N THR A 48 -19.51 14.08 -29.22
CA THR A 48 -20.83 13.50 -29.60
C THR A 48 -21.20 13.70 -31.08
N ASP A 49 -20.55 14.61 -31.81
CA ASP A 49 -20.84 14.85 -33.23
C ASP A 49 -20.34 13.67 -34.09
N PRO A 50 -21.22 13.07 -34.92
CA PRO A 50 -20.88 11.97 -35.82
C PRO A 50 -19.68 12.26 -36.74
N LYS A 51 -19.36 13.52 -37.03
CA LYS A 51 -18.20 13.92 -37.85
C LYS A 51 -16.88 13.67 -37.14
N PHE A 52 -16.79 13.85 -35.83
CA PHE A 52 -15.56 13.53 -35.10
C PHE A 52 -15.43 12.03 -34.85
N GLU A 53 -16.57 11.34 -34.69
CA GLU A 53 -16.58 9.89 -34.67
C GLU A 53 -16.11 9.29 -36.01
N SER A 54 -16.51 9.86 -37.15
CA SER A 54 -16.03 9.39 -38.46
C SER A 54 -14.53 9.62 -38.66
N VAL A 55 -13.97 10.71 -38.15
CA VAL A 55 -12.51 10.92 -38.11
C VAL A 55 -11.83 9.85 -37.28
N ALA A 56 -12.37 9.51 -36.11
CA ALA A 56 -11.85 8.40 -35.31
C ALA A 56 -11.91 7.06 -36.06
N ARG A 57 -13.01 6.78 -36.78
CA ARG A 57 -13.16 5.55 -37.60
C ARG A 57 -12.16 5.47 -38.75
N GLU A 58 -11.80 6.60 -39.36
CA GLU A 58 -10.80 6.66 -40.42
C GLU A 58 -9.38 6.55 -39.87
N VAL A 59 -9.04 7.31 -38.83
CA VAL A 59 -7.68 7.38 -38.26
C VAL A 59 -7.33 6.12 -37.46
N CYS A 60 -8.31 5.46 -36.83
CA CYS A 60 -8.12 4.26 -36.00
C CYS A 60 -8.70 2.99 -36.64
N LYS A 61 -8.84 2.95 -37.97
CA LYS A 61 -9.53 1.87 -38.70
C LYS A 61 -9.00 0.47 -38.36
N SER A 62 -7.67 0.32 -38.32
CA SER A 62 -6.99 -0.94 -37.97
C SER A 62 -7.31 -1.35 -36.54
N THR A 63 -7.12 -0.42 -35.61
CA THR A 63 -7.33 -0.64 -34.17
C THR A 63 -8.78 -1.01 -33.85
N ILE A 64 -9.76 -0.36 -34.49
CA ILE A 64 -11.19 -0.68 -34.30
C ILE A 64 -11.51 -2.10 -34.78
N ALA A 65 -10.87 -2.57 -35.86
CA ALA A 65 -11.07 -3.94 -36.34
C ALA A 65 -10.50 -5.00 -35.38
N GLU A 66 -9.46 -4.66 -34.61
CA GLU A 66 -8.85 -5.53 -33.60
C GLU A 66 -9.64 -5.52 -32.28
N ILE A 67 -10.19 -4.37 -31.90
CA ILE A 67 -10.93 -4.16 -30.65
C ILE A 67 -12.44 -4.21 -30.93
N LYS A 68 -12.98 -5.43 -30.96
CA LYS A 68 -14.39 -5.69 -31.33
C LYS A 68 -15.40 -4.90 -30.50
N GLU A 69 -15.15 -4.74 -29.21
CA GLU A 69 -16.04 -3.97 -28.31
C GLU A 69 -16.19 -2.51 -28.77
N CYS A 70 -15.11 -1.86 -29.22
CA CYS A 70 -15.20 -0.50 -29.76
C CYS A 70 -15.89 -0.44 -31.13
N ALA A 71 -15.83 -1.50 -31.92
CA ALA A 71 -16.50 -1.56 -33.22
C ALA A 71 -18.03 -1.61 -33.09
N ASP A 72 -18.52 -2.24 -32.04
CA ASP A 72 -19.96 -2.47 -31.77
C ASP A 72 -20.65 -1.25 -31.12
N GLU A 73 -19.89 -0.21 -30.75
CA GLU A 73 -20.43 1.00 -30.12
C GLU A 73 -21.36 1.80 -31.06
N PRO A 74 -22.51 2.30 -30.54
CA PRO A 74 -23.50 2.97 -31.36
C PRO A 74 -23.03 4.37 -31.79
N VAL A 75 -23.24 4.65 -33.08
CA VAL A 75 -22.82 5.89 -33.75
C VAL A 75 -23.57 7.12 -33.22
N GLY A 76 -22.86 8.23 -33.07
CA GLY A 76 -23.39 9.54 -32.69
C GLY A 76 -23.63 9.72 -31.19
N LYS A 77 -23.17 8.78 -30.36
CA LYS A 77 -23.25 8.85 -28.90
C LYS A 77 -21.91 9.14 -28.21
N GLY A 78 -20.82 9.17 -28.98
CA GLY A 78 -19.47 9.43 -28.46
C GLY A 78 -18.75 8.25 -27.83
N PHE A 79 -19.40 7.10 -27.73
CA PHE A 79 -18.84 5.91 -27.10
C PHE A 79 -17.61 5.34 -27.82
N LEU A 80 -17.52 5.48 -29.15
CA LEU A 80 -16.35 4.98 -29.88
C LEU A 80 -15.04 5.63 -29.40
N VAL A 81 -15.01 6.96 -29.29
CA VAL A 81 -13.78 7.66 -28.88
C VAL A 81 -13.48 7.34 -27.41
N SER A 82 -14.51 7.27 -26.56
CA SER A 82 -14.36 6.83 -25.18
C SER A 82 -13.76 5.42 -25.10
N CYS A 83 -14.26 4.48 -25.89
CA CYS A 83 -13.73 3.12 -25.96
C CYS A 83 -12.27 3.10 -26.47
N LEU A 84 -11.93 3.91 -27.48
CA LEU A 84 -10.55 3.97 -27.95
C LEU A 84 -9.59 4.57 -26.91
N VAL A 85 -10.04 5.55 -26.12
CA VAL A 85 -9.30 6.08 -24.97
C VAL A 85 -9.08 4.98 -23.93
N ASP A 86 -10.11 4.18 -23.66
CA ASP A 86 -10.10 3.05 -22.76
C ASP A 86 -9.08 1.96 -23.14
N HIS A 87 -8.78 1.85 -24.43
CA HIS A 87 -7.77 0.94 -24.97
C HIS A 87 -6.50 1.63 -25.45
N ARG A 88 -6.26 2.90 -25.09
CA ARG A 88 -5.09 3.68 -25.54
C ARG A 88 -3.77 2.93 -25.43
N GLY A 89 -3.56 2.18 -24.34
CA GLY A 89 -2.34 1.40 -24.12
C GLY A 89 -2.16 0.18 -25.04
N ASN A 90 -3.22 -0.27 -25.72
CA ASN A 90 -3.19 -1.35 -26.70
C ASN A 90 -3.02 -0.81 -28.14
N ILE A 91 -3.12 0.50 -28.35
CA ILE A 91 -3.02 1.13 -29.67
C ILE A 91 -1.55 1.24 -30.07
N THR A 92 -1.13 0.42 -31.02
CA THR A 92 0.25 0.43 -31.56
C THR A 92 0.42 1.37 -32.74
N GLU A 93 -0.68 1.69 -33.44
CA GLU A 93 -0.68 2.58 -34.60
C GLU A 93 -0.41 4.02 -34.19
N TYR A 94 0.68 4.62 -34.70
CA TYR A 94 1.14 5.95 -34.29
C TYR A 94 0.10 7.06 -34.52
N GLN A 95 -0.57 7.08 -35.69
CA GLN A 95 -1.54 8.13 -36.02
C GLN A 95 -2.78 8.05 -35.12
N CYS A 96 -3.32 6.84 -34.94
CA CYS A 96 -4.39 6.59 -33.99
C CYS A 96 -3.98 6.95 -32.55
N HIS A 97 -2.80 6.50 -32.10
CA HIS A 97 -2.32 6.80 -30.75
C HIS A 97 -2.16 8.31 -30.49
N GLN A 98 -1.66 9.07 -31.46
CA GLN A 98 -1.56 10.53 -31.35
C GLN A 98 -2.93 11.20 -31.33
N TYR A 99 -3.87 10.75 -32.17
CA TYR A 99 -5.23 11.25 -32.18
C TYR A 99 -5.92 10.98 -30.85
N ILE A 100 -5.83 9.75 -30.33
CA ILE A 100 -6.43 9.37 -29.05
C ILE A 100 -5.79 10.10 -27.88
N THR A 101 -4.47 10.25 -27.84
CA THR A 101 -3.79 11.03 -26.77
C THR A 101 -4.29 12.48 -26.73
N LYS A 102 -4.51 13.09 -27.90
CA LYS A 102 -5.10 14.43 -28.02
C LYS A 102 -6.56 14.47 -27.57
N MET A 103 -7.36 13.48 -27.97
CA MET A 103 -8.76 13.36 -27.55
C MET A 103 -8.90 13.10 -26.05
N THR A 104 -8.00 12.32 -25.44
CA THR A 104 -7.92 12.07 -23.99
C THR A 104 -7.85 13.39 -23.24
N ALA A 105 -6.95 14.31 -23.61
CA ALA A 105 -6.84 15.61 -22.94
C ALA A 105 -8.14 16.43 -23.00
N ILE A 106 -8.91 16.33 -24.10
CA ILE A 106 -10.22 17.00 -24.23
C ILE A 106 -11.29 16.31 -23.38
N ILE A 107 -11.35 14.97 -23.42
CA ILE A 107 -12.36 14.17 -22.72
C ILE A 107 -12.20 14.31 -21.21
N PHE A 108 -10.99 14.18 -20.67
CA PHE A 108 -10.73 14.37 -19.24
C PHE A 108 -10.80 15.84 -18.81
N SER A 109 -10.94 16.75 -19.78
CA SER A 109 -11.23 18.13 -19.48
C SER A 109 -12.65 18.34 -18.91
N ASP A 110 -13.60 17.45 -19.21
CA ASP A 110 -14.95 17.47 -18.66
C ASP A 110 -15.45 16.04 -18.55
N TYR A 111 -15.57 15.51 -17.34
CA TYR A 111 -15.95 14.12 -17.11
C TYR A 111 -17.35 13.78 -17.70
N ARG A 112 -18.19 14.76 -18.01
CA ARG A 112 -19.46 14.54 -18.74
C ARG A 112 -19.26 14.09 -20.19
N LEU A 113 -18.06 14.28 -20.71
CA LEU A 113 -17.61 13.78 -22.01
C LEU A 113 -17.09 12.33 -21.91
N ILE A 114 -16.92 11.81 -20.69
CA ILE A 114 -16.73 10.38 -20.43
C ILE A 114 -18.12 9.77 -20.50
N CYS A 115 -18.43 9.20 -21.67
CA CYS A 115 -19.76 8.72 -21.97
C CYS A 115 -20.21 7.66 -20.95
N GLY A 116 -21.44 7.78 -20.44
CA GLY A 116 -22.01 6.86 -19.44
C GLY A 116 -21.84 7.28 -17.98
N PHE A 117 -20.77 8.01 -17.63
CA PHE A 117 -20.48 8.36 -16.22
C PHE A 117 -21.64 9.09 -15.53
N MET A 118 -22.21 10.10 -16.21
CA MET A 118 -23.34 10.86 -15.65
C MET A 118 -24.61 10.04 -15.49
N ASP A 119 -24.80 9.03 -16.35
CA ASP A 119 -25.96 8.15 -16.28
C ASP A 119 -25.80 7.17 -15.11
N ASP A 120 -24.61 6.59 -14.96
CA ASP A 120 -24.26 5.65 -13.91
C ASP A 120 -24.27 6.31 -12.51
N CYS A 121 -23.75 7.55 -12.41
CA CYS A 121 -23.61 8.26 -11.13
C CYS A 121 -24.75 9.23 -10.80
N LYS A 122 -25.80 9.34 -11.63
CA LYS A 122 -26.84 10.37 -11.46
C LYS A 122 -27.52 10.32 -10.08
N ALA A 123 -27.85 9.12 -9.61
CA ALA A 123 -28.52 8.94 -8.32
C ALA A 123 -27.58 9.35 -7.18
N ASP A 124 -26.33 8.90 -7.23
CA ASP A 124 -25.31 9.15 -6.21
C ASP A 124 -24.92 10.64 -6.14
N ILE A 125 -24.82 11.32 -7.28
CA ILE A 125 -24.58 12.78 -7.34
C ILE A 125 -25.67 13.54 -6.56
N ASN A 126 -26.92 13.15 -6.71
CA ASN A 126 -28.03 13.78 -5.99
C ASN A 126 -28.05 13.40 -4.51
N LEU A 127 -27.75 12.15 -4.20
CA LEU A 127 -27.72 11.62 -2.84
C LEU A 127 -26.61 12.27 -2.00
N LEU A 128 -25.39 12.33 -2.54
CA LEU A 128 -24.22 12.95 -1.92
C LEU A 128 -24.21 14.48 -2.07
N LYS A 129 -25.16 15.05 -2.82
CA LYS A 129 -25.24 16.48 -3.15
C LYS A 129 -23.96 17.00 -3.80
N CYS A 130 -23.32 16.16 -4.62
CA CYS A 130 -22.13 16.52 -5.38
C CYS A 130 -22.45 17.42 -6.59
N GLY A 131 -23.74 17.61 -6.93
CA GLY A 131 -24.16 18.50 -8.01
C GLY A 131 -23.97 19.99 -7.67
N SER A 132 -23.50 20.79 -8.64
CA SER A 132 -23.29 22.23 -8.48
C SER A 132 -24.48 23.08 -8.99
N ILE A 133 -24.93 24.08 -8.21
CA ILE A 133 -26.05 24.99 -8.57
C ILE A 133 -25.79 26.48 -8.21
N ARG A 134 -24.56 26.96 -7.96
CA ARG A 134 -24.33 28.35 -7.46
C ARG A 134 -23.78 29.37 -8.48
N PRO A 135 -24.47 30.52 -8.67
CA PRO A 135 -23.94 31.77 -9.22
C PRO A 135 -23.33 32.64 -8.10
N GLY A 136 -22.04 32.98 -8.17
CA GLY A 136 -21.44 33.95 -7.24
C GLY A 136 -19.91 33.93 -7.11
N GLU A 137 -19.30 32.74 -7.10
CA GLU A 137 -17.84 32.55 -7.18
C GLU A 137 -17.64 31.32 -8.06
N LYS A 138 -17.35 31.53 -9.35
CA LYS A 138 -17.30 30.48 -10.36
C LYS A 138 -15.87 30.33 -10.85
N ASP A 139 -15.10 29.53 -10.14
CA ASP A 139 -13.83 29.06 -10.67
C ASP A 139 -14.08 28.21 -11.93
N ALA A 140 -13.22 28.34 -12.93
CA ALA A 140 -13.46 27.95 -14.34
C ALA A 140 -13.60 26.43 -14.61
N HIS A 141 -13.56 25.57 -13.57
CA HIS A 141 -13.46 24.10 -13.69
C HIS A 141 -14.36 23.28 -12.73
N SER A 142 -15.55 23.78 -12.37
CA SER A 142 -16.53 23.17 -11.43
C SER A 142 -16.95 21.69 -11.70
N GLN A 143 -16.39 21.03 -12.70
CA GLN A 143 -16.67 19.66 -13.11
C GLN A 143 -15.76 18.64 -12.42
N GLY A 144 -14.46 18.93 -12.26
CA GLY A 144 -13.55 18.08 -11.48
C GLY A 144 -14.00 17.93 -10.02
N GLU A 145 -14.67 18.96 -9.50
CA GLU A 145 -15.26 18.97 -8.16
C GLU A 145 -16.37 17.91 -7.96
N VAL A 146 -17.13 17.56 -9.00
CA VAL A 146 -18.17 16.53 -8.89
C VAL A 146 -17.53 15.16 -8.73
N VAL A 147 -16.53 14.85 -9.56
CA VAL A 147 -15.77 13.59 -9.47
C VAL A 147 -15.06 13.51 -8.12
N ALA A 148 -14.35 14.56 -7.71
CA ALA A 148 -13.67 14.60 -6.42
C ALA A 148 -14.64 14.44 -5.22
N CYS A 149 -15.86 14.99 -5.32
CA CYS A 149 -16.89 14.79 -4.31
C CYS A 149 -17.38 13.32 -4.26
N LEU A 150 -17.59 12.70 -5.42
CA LEU A 150 -17.98 11.29 -5.52
C LEU A 150 -16.86 10.36 -5.02
N GLU A 151 -15.60 10.63 -5.39
CA GLU A 151 -14.42 9.92 -4.89
C GLU A 151 -14.32 10.01 -3.36
N LYS A 152 -14.54 11.19 -2.78
CA LYS A 152 -14.61 11.37 -1.32
C LYS A 152 -15.77 10.59 -0.71
N GLY A 153 -16.92 10.53 -1.38
CA GLY A 153 -18.06 9.71 -0.97
C GLY A 153 -17.71 8.22 -0.93
N LEU A 154 -17.09 7.71 -1.99
CA LEU A 154 -16.62 6.33 -2.11
C LEU A 154 -15.58 5.97 -1.03
N VAL A 155 -14.61 6.85 -0.81
CA VAL A 155 -13.60 6.68 0.23
C VAL A 155 -14.24 6.65 1.62
N LYS A 156 -15.16 7.58 1.90
CA LYS A 156 -15.83 7.66 3.20
C LYS A 156 -16.72 6.45 3.46
N GLU A 157 -17.41 5.94 2.45
CA GLU A 157 -18.18 4.70 2.54
C GLU A 157 -17.32 3.54 3.04
N ALA A 158 -16.08 3.41 2.55
CA ALA A 158 -15.16 2.35 2.95
C ALA A 158 -14.67 2.49 4.41
N GLU A 159 -14.73 3.68 5.00
CA GLU A 159 -14.23 4.00 6.35
C GLU A 159 -15.32 3.96 7.44
N GLU A 160 -16.55 3.56 7.09
CA GLU A 160 -17.69 3.47 8.00
C GLU A 160 -18.18 2.01 8.11
N THR A 161 -18.47 1.55 9.32
CA THR A 161 -18.99 0.18 9.55
C THR A 161 -20.42 0.00 9.00
N ASP A 162 -21.23 1.05 9.08
CA ASP A 162 -22.61 1.10 8.59
C ASP A 162 -22.85 2.46 7.90
N PRO A 163 -22.41 2.61 6.64
CA PRO A 163 -22.48 3.89 5.94
C PRO A 163 -23.93 4.25 5.64
N ARG A 164 -24.34 5.44 6.09
CA ARG A 164 -25.70 5.98 5.82
C ARG A 164 -25.96 6.25 4.35
N ILE A 165 -24.89 6.46 3.59
CA ILE A 165 -24.93 6.72 2.15
C ILE A 165 -23.99 5.71 1.51
N GLN A 166 -24.53 4.90 0.61
CA GLN A 166 -23.79 3.93 -0.18
C GLN A 166 -23.80 4.38 -1.63
N VAL A 167 -22.63 4.43 -2.25
CA VAL A 167 -22.49 4.70 -3.68
C VAL A 167 -22.89 3.43 -4.43
N SER A 168 -23.72 3.58 -5.47
CA SER A 168 -24.13 2.45 -6.32
C SER A 168 -22.93 1.74 -6.95
N ASP A 169 -23.00 0.41 -7.14
CA ASP A 169 -21.90 -0.38 -7.72
C ASP A 169 -21.56 0.07 -9.15
N GLU A 170 -22.55 0.53 -9.91
CA GLU A 170 -22.36 1.14 -11.23
C GLU A 170 -21.52 2.42 -11.12
N CYS A 171 -21.89 3.32 -10.20
CA CYS A 171 -21.14 4.56 -10.00
C CYS A 171 -19.74 4.32 -9.42
N LYS A 172 -19.55 3.35 -8.52
CA LYS A 172 -18.22 2.96 -8.01
C LYS A 172 -17.27 2.58 -9.15
N LYS A 173 -17.73 1.71 -10.05
CA LYS A 173 -16.97 1.32 -11.24
C LYS A 173 -16.67 2.52 -12.12
N ALA A 174 -17.64 3.41 -12.33
CA ALA A 174 -17.44 4.62 -13.12
C ALA A 174 -16.39 5.55 -12.48
N ILE A 175 -16.43 5.76 -11.16
CA ILE A 175 -15.44 6.56 -10.41
C ILE A 175 -14.04 5.96 -10.56
N LEU A 176 -13.88 4.67 -10.25
CA LEU A 176 -12.59 3.97 -10.36
C LEU A 176 -12.07 3.95 -11.80
N ARG A 177 -12.96 3.86 -12.79
CA ARG A 177 -12.60 3.94 -14.21
C ARG A 177 -12.06 5.33 -14.59
N VAL A 178 -12.72 6.40 -14.16
CA VAL A 178 -12.23 7.78 -14.38
C VAL A 178 -10.87 7.98 -13.70
N ALA A 179 -10.71 7.44 -12.49
CA ALA A 179 -9.45 7.48 -11.77
C ALA A 179 -8.35 6.69 -12.53
N GLU A 180 -8.62 5.48 -13.00
CA GLU A 180 -7.70 4.70 -13.85
C GLU A 180 -7.27 5.47 -15.09
N LEU A 181 -8.20 6.04 -15.85
CA LEU A 181 -7.89 6.69 -17.13
C LEU A 181 -7.12 8.01 -16.95
N SER A 182 -7.29 8.69 -15.82
CA SER A 182 -6.54 9.90 -15.46
C SER A 182 -5.16 9.61 -14.84
N SER A 183 -4.82 8.34 -14.56
CA SER A 183 -3.64 7.97 -13.77
C SER A 183 -2.28 8.16 -14.47
N ASP A 184 -2.26 8.25 -15.80
CA ASP A 184 -1.02 8.39 -16.59
C ASP A 184 -0.38 9.78 -16.36
N ASP A 185 -1.18 10.83 -16.38
CA ASP A 185 -0.69 12.21 -16.28
C ASP A 185 -1.58 13.02 -15.33
N PHE A 186 -0.97 13.62 -14.32
CA PHE A 186 -1.70 14.39 -13.30
C PHE A 186 -2.49 15.58 -13.86
N HIS A 187 -2.14 16.09 -15.06
CA HIS A 187 -2.95 17.12 -15.73
C HIS A 187 -4.36 16.64 -16.12
N LEU A 188 -4.54 15.32 -16.29
CA LEU A 188 -5.83 14.72 -16.63
C LEU A 188 -6.76 14.66 -15.41
N ASP A 189 -6.20 14.61 -14.21
CA ASP A 189 -6.95 14.71 -12.95
C ASP A 189 -7.05 16.18 -12.55
N ARG A 190 -8.12 16.85 -13.01
CA ARG A 190 -8.23 18.30 -12.87
C ARG A 190 -8.26 18.76 -11.42
N HIS A 191 -9.00 18.06 -10.57
CA HIS A 191 -9.11 18.42 -9.16
C HIS A 191 -7.73 18.35 -8.51
N LEU A 192 -6.99 17.25 -8.74
CA LEU A 192 -5.65 17.09 -8.21
C LEU A 192 -4.65 18.08 -8.82
N TYR A 193 -4.71 18.32 -10.13
CA TYR A 193 -3.88 19.33 -10.81
C TYR A 193 -4.02 20.70 -10.15
N PHE A 194 -5.24 21.20 -9.96
CA PHE A 194 -5.44 22.51 -9.32
C PHE A 194 -5.06 22.50 -7.83
N ALA A 195 -5.28 21.39 -7.12
CA ALA A 195 -4.86 21.26 -5.74
C ALA A 195 -3.34 21.25 -5.58
N CYS A 196 -2.61 20.67 -6.54
CA CYS A 196 -1.19 20.34 -6.41
C CYS A 196 -0.24 21.09 -7.35
N ARG A 197 -0.69 21.93 -8.28
CA ARG A 197 0.19 22.56 -9.29
C ARG A 197 1.36 23.34 -8.67
N ASP A 198 1.12 24.10 -7.61
CA ASP A 198 2.16 24.91 -6.97
C ASP A 198 3.13 24.02 -6.17
N ASP A 199 2.62 22.97 -5.53
CA ASP A 199 3.42 21.95 -4.87
C ASP A 199 4.26 21.15 -5.89
N ARG A 200 3.71 20.88 -7.09
CA ARG A 200 4.43 20.23 -8.19
C ARG A 200 5.61 21.09 -8.64
N GLU A 201 5.44 22.39 -8.80
CA GLU A 201 6.57 23.29 -9.12
C GLU A 201 7.61 23.32 -8.00
N ARG A 202 7.17 23.27 -6.74
CA ARG A 202 8.08 23.33 -5.59
C ARG A 202 8.91 22.06 -5.39
N PHE A 203 8.30 20.89 -5.50
CA PHE A 203 8.93 19.62 -5.15
C PHE A 203 9.34 18.79 -6.37
N CYS A 204 8.66 18.98 -7.51
CA CYS A 204 8.72 18.09 -8.66
C CYS A 204 8.96 18.85 -9.98
N GLU A 205 9.62 20.02 -9.94
CA GLU A 205 9.88 20.90 -11.10
C GLU A 205 10.48 20.13 -12.28
N ASN A 206 11.49 19.30 -12.01
CA ASN A 206 12.24 18.53 -12.99
C ASN A 206 11.59 17.18 -13.34
N THR A 207 10.46 16.84 -12.73
CA THR A 207 9.76 15.59 -12.99
C THR A 207 8.89 15.75 -14.23
N GLN A 208 9.21 14.97 -15.27
CA GLN A 208 8.44 14.96 -16.51
C GLN A 208 7.06 14.33 -16.29
N ALA A 209 6.01 14.98 -16.80
CA ALA A 209 4.64 14.48 -16.79
C ALA A 209 4.47 13.17 -17.60
N GLY A 210 3.39 12.44 -17.35
CA GLY A 210 3.14 11.11 -17.90
C GLY A 210 3.75 9.95 -17.11
N GLU A 211 3.29 8.74 -17.42
CA GLU A 211 3.64 7.46 -16.79
C GLU A 211 3.48 7.42 -15.25
N GLY A 212 2.63 8.28 -14.69
CA GLY A 212 2.41 8.38 -13.25
C GLY A 212 3.57 9.02 -12.46
N ARG A 213 4.61 9.53 -13.13
CA ARG A 213 5.83 10.03 -12.46
C ARG A 213 5.58 11.19 -11.50
N VAL A 214 4.71 12.12 -11.88
CA VAL A 214 4.38 13.29 -11.05
C VAL A 214 3.63 12.85 -9.79
N TYR A 215 2.68 11.91 -9.90
CA TYR A 215 2.02 11.32 -8.73
C TYR A 215 3.03 10.69 -7.78
N LYS A 216 3.94 9.85 -8.31
CA LYS A 216 5.00 9.21 -7.52
C LYS A 216 5.87 10.22 -6.77
N CYS A 217 6.29 11.30 -7.45
CA CYS A 217 7.05 12.38 -6.83
C CYS A 217 6.26 13.08 -5.72
N LEU A 218 5.02 13.49 -6.00
CA LEU A 218 4.15 14.17 -5.04
C LEU A 218 3.85 13.29 -3.82
N PHE A 219 3.64 11.97 -3.99
CA PHE A 219 3.45 11.03 -2.89
C PHE A 219 4.65 11.00 -1.95
N ASN A 220 5.88 10.99 -2.49
CA ASN A 220 7.10 10.99 -1.68
C ASN A 220 7.27 12.28 -0.85
N HIS A 221 6.72 13.39 -1.32
CA HIS A 221 6.75 14.70 -0.64
C HIS A 221 5.46 15.05 0.12
N LYS A 222 4.44 14.17 0.11
CA LYS A 222 3.10 14.40 0.70
C LYS A 222 3.14 14.92 2.13
N PHE A 223 4.12 14.47 2.91
CA PHE A 223 4.26 14.78 4.33
C PHE A 223 5.34 15.82 4.65
N GLU A 224 5.90 16.49 3.65
CA GLU A 224 6.75 17.65 3.88
C GLU A 224 5.93 18.81 4.45
N GLU A 225 6.54 19.60 5.34
CA GLU A 225 5.86 20.71 6.03
C GLU A 225 5.34 21.75 5.04
N SER A 226 6.07 21.98 3.95
CA SER A 226 5.69 22.94 2.93
C SER A 226 4.66 22.43 1.91
N MET A 227 4.19 21.18 2.02
CA MET A 227 3.13 20.65 1.18
C MET A 227 1.79 21.26 1.59
N SER A 228 1.05 21.84 0.63
CA SER A 228 -0.25 22.43 0.89
C SER A 228 -1.27 21.40 1.41
N GLU A 229 -2.20 21.83 2.26
CA GLU A 229 -3.26 20.97 2.78
C GLU A 229 -4.17 20.46 1.66
N LYS A 230 -4.53 21.34 0.71
CA LYS A 230 -5.33 20.99 -0.47
C LYS A 230 -4.69 19.87 -1.29
N CYS A 231 -3.40 20.00 -1.61
CA CYS A 231 -2.71 18.94 -2.35
C CYS A 231 -2.59 17.65 -1.53
N ARG A 232 -2.24 17.77 -0.24
CA ARG A 232 -2.12 16.60 0.65
C ARG A 232 -3.44 15.81 0.73
N ASP A 233 -4.57 16.49 0.80
CA ASP A 233 -5.89 15.87 0.84
C ASP A 233 -6.22 15.20 -0.49
N ALA A 234 -6.00 15.87 -1.63
CA ALA A 234 -6.21 15.30 -2.95
C ALA A 234 -5.34 14.05 -3.19
N LEU A 235 -4.05 14.10 -2.81
CA LEU A 235 -3.14 12.95 -2.86
C LEU A 235 -3.62 11.82 -1.94
N THR A 236 -4.16 12.13 -0.76
CA THR A 236 -4.70 11.12 0.16
C THR A 236 -5.90 10.41 -0.44
N THR A 237 -6.88 11.15 -0.98
CA THR A 237 -8.02 10.58 -1.70
C THR A 237 -7.54 9.68 -2.83
N ARG A 238 -6.56 10.16 -3.61
CA ARG A 238 -5.99 9.38 -4.72
C ARG A 238 -5.36 8.07 -4.25
N GLN A 239 -4.56 8.08 -3.17
CA GLN A 239 -3.94 6.87 -2.61
C GLN A 239 -4.99 5.89 -2.09
N LYS A 240 -6.08 6.37 -1.49
CA LYS A 240 -7.18 5.52 -1.02
C LYS A 240 -7.93 4.85 -2.18
N LEU A 241 -8.12 5.54 -3.31
CA LEU A 241 -8.65 4.93 -4.53
C LEU A 241 -7.71 3.84 -5.08
N ILE A 242 -6.39 4.05 -5.03
CA ILE A 242 -5.40 3.04 -5.43
C ILE A 242 -5.45 1.81 -4.51
N ALA A 243 -5.69 1.99 -3.21
CA ALA A 243 -5.88 0.87 -2.30
C ALA A 243 -7.12 0.02 -2.66
N GLN A 244 -8.20 0.67 -3.11
CA GLN A 244 -9.42 -0.01 -3.57
C GLN A 244 -9.25 -0.70 -4.93
N ASP A 245 -8.58 -0.05 -5.89
CA ASP A 245 -8.21 -0.66 -7.17
C ASP A 245 -6.79 -0.24 -7.61
N TYR A 246 -5.88 -1.22 -7.70
CA TYR A 246 -4.48 -0.97 -8.05
C TYR A 246 -4.31 -0.34 -9.44
N LYS A 247 -5.29 -0.52 -10.34
CA LYS A 247 -5.25 0.03 -11.70
C LYS A 247 -5.32 1.55 -11.73
N VAL A 248 -5.80 2.18 -10.65
CA VAL A 248 -5.77 3.64 -10.46
C VAL A 248 -4.33 4.17 -10.41
N SER A 249 -3.33 3.28 -10.25
CA SER A 249 -1.93 3.55 -10.47
C SER A 249 -1.45 3.04 -11.82
N TYR A 250 -1.17 3.96 -12.75
CA TYR A 250 -0.63 3.63 -14.07
C TYR A 250 0.70 2.87 -13.98
N SER A 251 1.65 3.38 -13.18
CA SER A 251 3.02 2.84 -13.08
C SER A 251 3.02 1.42 -12.51
N LEU A 252 2.22 1.17 -11.47
CA LEU A 252 2.06 -0.14 -10.86
C LEU A 252 1.39 -1.12 -11.83
N ALA A 253 0.25 -0.73 -12.41
CA ALA A 253 -0.50 -1.58 -13.33
C ALA A 253 0.33 -1.95 -14.57
N LYS A 254 1.07 -0.99 -15.13
CA LYS A 254 1.97 -1.20 -16.28
C LYS A 254 3.11 -2.15 -15.92
N SER A 255 3.83 -1.86 -14.83
CA SER A 255 5.04 -2.61 -14.44
C SER A 255 4.73 -4.05 -14.04
N CYS A 256 3.61 -4.26 -13.34
CA CYS A 256 3.22 -5.59 -12.85
C CYS A 256 2.36 -6.40 -13.84
N LYS A 257 1.92 -5.84 -14.96
CA LYS A 257 1.02 -6.51 -15.94
C LYS A 257 1.48 -7.90 -16.35
N SER A 258 2.78 -8.04 -16.67
CA SER A 258 3.34 -9.32 -17.14
C SER A 258 3.44 -10.36 -16.02
N ASP A 259 3.86 -9.94 -14.83
CA ASP A 259 4.02 -10.80 -13.65
C ASP A 259 2.66 -11.28 -13.12
N LEU A 260 1.65 -10.41 -13.08
CA LEU A 260 0.27 -10.77 -12.71
C LEU A 260 -0.27 -11.89 -13.61
N LYS A 261 -0.07 -11.76 -14.93
CA LYS A 261 -0.46 -12.80 -15.90
C LYS A 261 0.35 -14.08 -15.71
N LYS A 262 1.68 -13.97 -15.54
CA LYS A 262 2.60 -15.10 -15.36
C LYS A 262 2.25 -15.93 -14.13
N TYR A 263 1.91 -15.27 -13.03
CA TYR A 263 1.61 -15.93 -11.75
C TYR A 263 0.12 -16.17 -11.51
N ARG A 264 -0.74 -15.80 -12.47
CA ARG A 264 -2.19 -15.97 -12.41
C ARG A 264 -2.79 -15.33 -11.16
N CYS A 265 -2.36 -14.11 -10.88
CA CYS A 265 -2.97 -13.25 -9.86
C CYS A 265 -4.32 -12.70 -10.38
N ASN A 266 -5.23 -13.60 -10.78
CA ASN A 266 -6.52 -13.26 -11.36
C ASN A 266 -7.60 -13.22 -10.27
N VAL A 267 -8.42 -12.17 -10.33
CA VAL A 267 -9.52 -11.86 -9.40
C VAL A 267 -10.69 -12.87 -9.52
N GLU A 268 -10.73 -13.69 -10.56
CA GLU A 268 -11.85 -14.59 -10.88
C GLU A 268 -12.15 -15.68 -9.84
N ASN A 269 -11.21 -15.97 -8.92
CA ASN A 269 -11.41 -16.91 -7.81
C ASN A 269 -11.79 -16.22 -6.48
N LEU A 270 -11.99 -14.89 -6.45
CA LEU A 270 -12.51 -14.21 -5.27
C LEU A 270 -14.05 -14.23 -5.25
N PRO A 271 -14.68 -14.19 -4.06
CA PRO A 271 -16.09 -13.85 -3.94
C PRO A 271 -16.44 -12.62 -4.78
N ARG A 272 -17.61 -12.66 -5.43
CA ARG A 272 -18.13 -11.74 -6.47
C ARG A 272 -18.15 -10.22 -6.15
N SER A 273 -17.56 -9.76 -5.05
CA SER A 273 -17.64 -8.37 -4.56
C SER A 273 -16.29 -7.67 -4.34
N ARG A 274 -15.18 -8.17 -4.88
CA ARG A 274 -13.88 -7.48 -4.76
C ARG A 274 -13.31 -7.10 -6.12
N GLU A 275 -13.28 -5.79 -6.34
CA GLU A 275 -12.47 -5.09 -7.34
C GLU A 275 -10.99 -5.48 -7.24
N ALA A 276 -10.16 -5.03 -8.18
CA ALA A 276 -8.74 -5.35 -8.26
C ALA A 276 -7.94 -4.64 -7.15
N ARG A 277 -8.17 -5.02 -5.88
CA ARG A 277 -7.55 -4.40 -4.69
C ARG A 277 -6.04 -4.51 -4.69
N LEU A 278 -5.39 -3.47 -4.17
CA LEU A 278 -3.93 -3.42 -4.00
C LEU A 278 -3.42 -4.57 -3.12
N SER A 279 -4.09 -4.84 -2.00
CA SER A 279 -3.70 -5.88 -1.05
C SER A 279 -3.61 -7.27 -1.69
N TYR A 280 -4.54 -7.60 -2.58
CA TYR A 280 -4.50 -8.87 -3.30
C TYR A 280 -3.31 -8.96 -4.27
N LEU A 281 -3.03 -7.88 -5.01
CA LEU A 281 -1.87 -7.81 -5.90
C LEU A 281 -0.57 -8.03 -5.12
N LEU A 282 -0.40 -7.29 -4.02
CA LEU A 282 0.79 -7.38 -3.16
C LEU A 282 0.95 -8.80 -2.63
N MET A 283 -0.08 -9.34 -1.99
CA MET A 283 -0.03 -10.69 -1.39
C MET A 283 0.25 -11.79 -2.43
N CYS A 284 -0.32 -11.70 -3.63
CA CYS A 284 -0.11 -12.71 -4.67
C CYS A 284 1.32 -12.72 -5.20
N LEU A 285 1.85 -11.55 -5.54
CA LEU A 285 3.20 -11.41 -6.10
C LEU A 285 4.27 -11.67 -5.04
N GLU A 286 4.04 -11.29 -3.78
CA GLU A 286 4.95 -11.63 -2.69
C GLU A 286 4.99 -13.11 -2.38
N SER A 287 3.85 -13.78 -2.39
CA SER A 287 3.83 -15.25 -2.31
C SER A 287 4.64 -15.87 -3.46
N ALA A 288 4.74 -15.23 -4.64
CA ALA A 288 5.63 -15.69 -5.70
C ALA A 288 7.11 -15.45 -5.35
N VAL A 289 7.46 -14.27 -4.86
CA VAL A 289 8.84 -13.91 -4.43
C VAL A 289 9.33 -14.84 -3.31
N HIS A 290 8.53 -15.07 -2.27
CA HIS A 290 8.86 -15.96 -1.14
C HIS A 290 9.06 -17.43 -1.57
N ARG A 291 8.38 -17.86 -2.63
CA ARG A 291 8.59 -19.18 -3.27
C ARG A 291 9.81 -19.23 -4.19
N GLY A 292 10.64 -18.19 -4.20
CA GLY A 292 11.82 -18.08 -5.06
C GLY A 292 11.50 -17.86 -6.53
N ARG A 293 10.28 -17.42 -6.87
CA ARG A 293 9.90 -17.06 -8.24
C ARG A 293 10.34 -15.64 -8.55
N GLN A 294 10.70 -15.39 -9.79
CA GLN A 294 11.24 -14.10 -10.23
C GLN A 294 10.14 -13.15 -10.70
N VAL A 295 9.84 -12.12 -9.91
CA VAL A 295 9.05 -10.94 -10.33
C VAL A 295 10.00 -9.92 -10.97
N SER A 296 9.56 -9.15 -11.96
CA SER A 296 10.39 -8.12 -12.60
C SER A 296 10.88 -7.05 -11.61
N SER A 297 12.05 -6.46 -11.87
CA SER A 297 12.62 -5.39 -11.01
C SER A 297 11.73 -4.15 -10.99
N GLU A 298 11.11 -3.83 -12.11
CA GLU A 298 10.19 -2.70 -12.26
C GLU A 298 8.94 -2.92 -11.39
N CYS A 299 8.33 -4.10 -11.46
CA CYS A 299 7.17 -4.42 -10.62
C CYS A 299 7.54 -4.47 -9.14
N GLN A 300 8.66 -5.10 -8.76
CA GLN A 300 9.12 -5.11 -7.37
C GLN A 300 9.37 -3.70 -6.82
N GLY A 301 9.93 -2.79 -7.64
CA GLY A 301 10.11 -1.38 -7.27
C GLY A 301 8.79 -0.68 -6.98
N GLU A 302 7.80 -0.85 -7.85
CA GLU A 302 6.46 -0.29 -7.62
C GLU A 302 5.79 -0.91 -6.39
N MET A 303 5.88 -2.23 -6.19
CA MET A 303 5.36 -2.89 -5.00
C MET A 303 6.00 -2.34 -3.72
N LEU A 304 7.31 -2.10 -3.71
CA LEU A 304 8.02 -1.50 -2.58
C LEU A 304 7.49 -0.11 -2.25
N ASP A 305 7.27 0.73 -3.27
CA ASP A 305 6.73 2.09 -3.07
C ASP A 305 5.32 2.08 -2.46
N TYR A 306 4.45 1.17 -2.92
CA TYR A 306 3.09 1.04 -2.37
C TYR A 306 3.04 0.45 -0.97
N ARG A 307 3.93 -0.49 -0.64
CA ARG A 307 4.06 -0.99 0.73
C ARG A 307 4.57 0.09 1.68
N ARG A 308 5.57 0.87 1.26
CA ARG A 308 6.05 2.02 2.04
C ARG A 308 4.91 3.01 2.28
N MET A 309 4.12 3.30 1.24
CA MET A 309 2.96 4.18 1.35
C MET A 309 1.95 3.70 2.40
N LEU A 310 1.61 2.40 2.40
CA LEU A 310 0.73 1.78 3.39
C LEU A 310 1.31 1.83 4.82
N MET A 311 2.63 1.65 4.96
CA MET A 311 3.33 1.78 6.25
C MET A 311 3.58 3.23 6.70
N GLU A 312 3.46 4.21 5.82
CA GLU A 312 3.59 5.62 6.19
C GLU A 312 2.26 6.27 6.61
N ASP A 313 1.14 5.76 6.08
CA ASP A 313 -0.19 6.34 6.24
C ASP A 313 -1.26 5.28 6.53
N PHE A 314 -1.59 5.14 7.81
CA PHE A 314 -2.62 4.22 8.28
C PHE A 314 -4.00 4.47 7.65
N SER A 315 -4.26 5.68 7.15
CA SER A 315 -5.56 6.01 6.58
C SER A 315 -5.82 5.32 5.24
N LEU A 316 -4.79 4.75 4.63
CA LEU A 316 -4.91 3.98 3.39
C LEU A 316 -5.42 2.56 3.61
N SER A 317 -5.55 2.13 4.87
CA SER A 317 -6.07 0.82 5.27
C SER A 317 -7.41 0.99 6.01
N PRO A 318 -8.56 0.88 5.32
CA PRO A 318 -9.87 1.06 5.94
C PRO A 318 -10.10 0.14 7.15
N GLU A 319 -9.57 -1.08 7.11
CA GLU A 319 -9.64 -2.04 8.20
C GLU A 319 -8.95 -1.52 9.48
N ILE A 320 -7.86 -0.76 9.37
CA ILE A 320 -7.19 -0.10 10.51
C ILE A 320 -8.06 1.03 11.05
N ILE A 321 -8.61 1.89 10.18
CA ILE A 321 -9.50 2.99 10.60
C ILE A 321 -10.71 2.44 11.35
N LEU A 322 -11.33 1.37 10.84
CA LEU A 322 -12.53 0.78 11.40
C LEU A 322 -12.24 0.03 12.70
N SER A 323 -11.20 -0.80 12.71
CA SER A 323 -10.95 -1.73 13.81
C SER A 323 -10.17 -1.10 14.96
N CYS A 324 -9.36 -0.08 14.70
CA CYS A 324 -8.50 0.59 15.68
C CYS A 324 -8.97 2.01 16.04
N ARG A 325 -10.21 2.40 15.71
CA ARG A 325 -10.72 3.77 15.94
C ARG A 325 -10.55 4.23 17.38
N GLY A 326 -10.92 3.37 18.34
CA GLY A 326 -10.83 3.68 19.77
C GLY A 326 -9.38 3.91 20.18
N GLU A 327 -8.47 3.03 19.78
CA GLU A 327 -7.06 3.12 20.09
C GLU A 327 -6.40 4.36 19.47
N ILE A 328 -6.77 4.70 18.23
CA ILE A 328 -6.30 5.90 17.54
C ILE A 328 -6.72 7.15 18.30
N GLU A 329 -8.00 7.26 18.67
CA GLU A 329 -8.55 8.44 19.35
C GLU A 329 -7.99 8.62 20.78
N HIS A 330 -7.85 7.52 21.54
CA HIS A 330 -7.50 7.58 22.96
C HIS A 330 -5.98 7.52 23.22
N HIS A 331 -5.21 6.79 22.41
CA HIS A 331 -3.79 6.52 22.68
C HIS A 331 -2.82 7.13 21.67
N CYS A 332 -3.27 7.39 20.43
CA CYS A 332 -2.43 7.82 19.32
C CYS A 332 -2.86 9.15 18.70
N SER A 333 -3.69 9.94 19.40
CA SER A 333 -4.16 11.23 18.91
C SER A 333 -3.00 12.21 18.70
N GLY A 334 -3.07 12.99 17.62
CA GLY A 334 -2.01 13.94 17.23
C GLY A 334 -0.76 13.31 16.63
N LEU A 335 -0.62 11.98 16.66
CA LEU A 335 0.38 11.27 15.87
C LEU A 335 -0.20 11.04 14.48
N HIS A 336 0.29 11.80 13.51
CA HIS A 336 -0.06 11.61 12.11
C HIS A 336 1.21 11.51 11.26
N ARG A 337 1.14 10.66 10.23
CA ARG A 337 2.09 10.59 9.09
C ARG A 337 3.43 9.90 9.41
N LYS A 338 4.16 9.55 8.34
CA LYS A 338 5.47 8.87 8.37
C LYS A 338 5.48 7.63 9.29
N GLY A 339 4.38 6.88 9.34
CA GLY A 339 4.27 5.62 10.11
C GLY A 339 4.11 5.77 11.63
N ARG A 340 4.12 6.99 12.17
CA ARG A 340 4.06 7.22 13.63
C ARG A 340 2.80 6.67 14.30
N THR A 341 1.65 6.78 13.63
CA THR A 341 0.38 6.24 14.13
C THR A 341 0.41 4.71 14.17
N LEU A 342 0.93 4.07 13.12
CA LEU A 342 1.03 2.61 13.05
C LEU A 342 1.94 2.08 14.15
N HIS A 343 3.11 2.68 14.33
CA HIS A 343 3.99 2.32 15.44
C HIS A 343 3.38 2.57 16.82
N CYS A 344 2.61 3.65 17.00
CA CYS A 344 1.84 3.85 18.22
C CYS A 344 0.85 2.70 18.45
N LEU A 345 0.12 2.26 17.41
CA LEU A 345 -0.78 1.11 17.52
C LEU A 345 -0.01 -0.19 17.83
N MET A 346 1.15 -0.42 17.21
CA MET A 346 2.05 -1.54 17.53
C MET A 346 2.44 -1.51 19.00
N LYS A 347 2.79 -0.34 19.53
CA LYS A 347 3.10 -0.12 20.96
C LYS A 347 1.92 -0.43 21.89
N VAL A 348 0.71 -0.03 21.52
CA VAL A 348 -0.50 -0.34 22.31
C VAL A 348 -0.75 -1.85 22.28
N VAL A 349 -0.64 -2.51 21.12
CA VAL A 349 -0.80 -3.96 20.98
C VAL A 349 0.22 -4.76 21.80
N ARG A 350 1.44 -4.22 21.98
CA ARG A 350 2.46 -4.80 22.86
C ARG A 350 2.13 -4.75 24.36
N GLY A 351 1.08 -4.03 24.77
CA GLY A 351 0.66 -3.94 26.17
C GLY A 351 1.26 -2.75 26.93
N GLU A 352 2.08 -1.89 26.29
CA GLU A 352 2.69 -0.74 26.96
C GLU A 352 1.73 0.42 27.24
N LYS A 353 0.51 0.40 26.66
CA LYS A 353 -0.47 1.50 26.74
C LYS A 353 -1.93 1.09 26.97
N GLY A 354 -2.23 -0.18 27.25
CA GLY A 354 -3.58 -0.68 27.54
C GLY A 354 -3.96 -1.94 26.76
N ASN A 355 -5.19 -2.43 26.96
CA ASN A 355 -5.71 -3.60 26.24
C ASN A 355 -6.26 -3.19 24.87
N VAL A 356 -5.81 -3.86 23.81
CA VAL A 356 -6.29 -3.65 22.44
C VAL A 356 -7.43 -4.59 22.10
N GLY A 357 -8.42 -4.12 21.34
CA GLY A 357 -9.47 -4.99 20.81
C GLY A 357 -8.91 -6.03 19.83
N PRO A 358 -9.39 -7.29 19.83
CA PRO A 358 -8.87 -8.35 18.96
C PRO A 358 -8.98 -7.99 17.47
N ASN A 359 -9.97 -7.20 17.09
CA ASN A 359 -10.14 -6.71 15.72
C ASN A 359 -9.01 -5.76 15.30
N CYS A 360 -8.59 -4.83 16.17
CA CYS A 360 -7.49 -3.91 15.86
C CYS A 360 -6.17 -4.68 15.72
N GLN A 361 -5.91 -5.61 16.65
CA GLN A 361 -4.73 -6.46 16.58
C GLN A 361 -4.68 -7.26 15.27
N GLN A 362 -5.79 -7.88 14.86
CA GLN A 362 -5.88 -8.62 13.59
C GLN A 362 -5.70 -7.73 12.36
N ALA A 363 -6.28 -6.52 12.37
CA ALA A 363 -6.12 -5.55 11.30
C ALA A 363 -4.64 -5.14 11.15
N LEU A 364 -3.97 -4.86 12.27
CA LEU A 364 -2.55 -4.51 12.27
C LEU A 364 -1.65 -5.67 11.83
N GLN A 365 -1.94 -6.90 12.25
CA GLN A 365 -1.25 -8.11 11.76
C GLN A 365 -1.41 -8.28 10.24
N THR A 366 -2.61 -8.04 9.73
CA THR A 366 -2.90 -8.13 8.29
C THR A 366 -2.12 -7.08 7.51
N LEU A 367 -2.07 -5.83 8.00
CA LEU A 367 -1.29 -4.76 7.37
C LEU A 367 0.21 -5.07 7.38
N ILE A 368 0.76 -5.56 8.49
CA ILE A 368 2.18 -5.93 8.59
C ILE A 368 2.50 -7.08 7.64
N GLN A 369 1.60 -8.05 7.47
CA GLN A 369 1.79 -9.12 6.50
C GLN A 369 1.70 -8.62 5.04
N GLU A 370 0.77 -7.71 4.75
CA GLU A 370 0.61 -7.11 3.41
C GLU A 370 1.82 -6.27 3.01
N THR A 371 2.37 -5.53 3.96
CA THR A 371 3.49 -4.62 3.73
C THR A 371 4.84 -5.31 3.84
N ASP A 372 4.95 -6.35 4.65
CA ASP A 372 6.15 -7.16 4.88
C ASP A 372 7.42 -6.33 5.17
N PRO A 373 7.40 -5.41 6.16
CA PRO A 373 8.58 -4.62 6.54
C PRO A 373 9.72 -5.49 7.10
N GLY A 374 9.43 -6.76 7.46
CA GLY A 374 10.44 -7.76 7.84
C GLY A 374 11.34 -8.18 6.68
N ALA A 375 10.83 -8.16 5.44
CA ALA A 375 11.62 -8.43 4.24
C ALA A 375 12.52 -7.25 3.85
N ASP A 376 12.07 -6.02 4.09
CA ASP A 376 12.83 -4.81 3.78
C ASP A 376 12.44 -3.68 4.74
N TYR A 377 13.35 -3.39 5.68
CA TYR A 377 13.16 -2.37 6.71
C TYR A 377 12.87 -0.96 6.13
N ARG A 378 13.23 -0.69 4.87
CA ARG A 378 13.00 0.61 4.21
C ARG A 378 11.52 0.88 3.93
N ILE A 379 10.69 -0.15 3.95
CA ILE A 379 9.22 -0.05 3.88
C ILE A 379 8.71 0.70 5.11
N ASP A 380 9.32 0.45 6.26
CA ASP A 380 9.02 1.14 7.50
C ASP A 380 9.88 2.39 7.64
N ARG A 381 9.34 3.53 7.19
CA ARG A 381 10.03 4.81 7.26
C ARG A 381 10.37 5.22 8.69
N ALA A 382 9.48 4.95 9.65
CA ALA A 382 9.71 5.35 11.04
C ALA A 382 10.84 4.55 11.67
N LEU A 383 10.91 3.24 11.40
CA LEU A 383 12.03 2.40 11.80
C LEU A 383 13.33 2.82 11.09
N ASN A 384 13.29 3.03 9.78
CA ASN A 384 14.45 3.42 8.98
C ASN A 384 15.06 4.75 9.48
N GLU A 385 14.24 5.80 9.66
CA GLU A 385 14.69 7.09 10.19
C GLU A 385 15.27 6.97 11.61
N ALA A 386 14.64 6.16 12.49
CA ALA A 386 15.11 5.97 13.86
C ALA A 386 16.43 5.19 13.94
N CYS A 387 16.63 4.21 13.06
CA CYS A 387 17.77 3.30 13.09
C CYS A 387 18.95 3.70 12.18
N GLU A 388 18.83 4.77 11.39
CA GLU A 388 19.84 5.21 10.42
C GLU A 388 21.27 5.28 11.02
N SER A 389 21.41 5.84 12.23
CA SER A 389 22.70 5.96 12.92
C SER A 389 23.31 4.61 13.30
N VAL A 390 22.50 3.67 13.79
CA VAL A 390 22.91 2.31 14.16
C VAL A 390 23.29 1.53 12.90
N ILE A 391 22.54 1.69 11.82
CA ILE A 391 22.82 1.03 10.53
C ILE A 391 24.18 1.48 10.00
N GLN A 392 24.45 2.78 10.00
CA GLN A 392 25.72 3.32 9.49
C GLN A 392 26.93 2.95 10.35
N THR A 393 26.76 2.79 11.66
CA THR A 393 27.87 2.55 12.59
C THR A 393 28.13 1.08 12.87
N ALA A 394 27.07 0.26 12.97
CA ALA A 394 27.14 -1.15 13.35
C ALA A 394 26.87 -2.11 12.17
N CYS A 395 25.89 -1.79 11.32
CA CYS A 395 25.41 -2.70 10.26
C CYS A 395 25.87 -2.35 8.84
N LYS A 396 26.84 -1.44 8.67
CA LYS A 396 27.32 -0.92 7.38
C LYS A 396 27.79 -1.96 6.35
N HIS A 397 28.11 -3.16 6.82
CA HIS A 397 28.62 -4.26 6.00
C HIS A 397 27.50 -5.03 5.28
N ILE A 398 26.25 -4.84 5.74
CA ILE A 398 25.07 -5.45 5.16
C ILE A 398 24.53 -4.52 4.07
N ARG A 399 24.08 -5.10 2.95
CA ARG A 399 23.53 -4.33 1.84
C ARG A 399 22.20 -3.69 2.24
N SER A 400 21.97 -2.45 1.81
CA SER A 400 20.68 -1.78 2.02
C SER A 400 19.54 -2.56 1.37
N GLY A 401 18.46 -2.78 2.11
CA GLY A 401 17.32 -3.59 1.71
C GLY A 401 17.50 -5.10 1.88
N ASP A 402 18.62 -5.55 2.45
CA ASP A 402 18.80 -6.96 2.83
C ASP A 402 18.04 -7.24 4.14
N PRO A 403 17.20 -8.30 4.21
CA PRO A 403 16.51 -8.70 5.43
C PRO A 403 17.44 -8.91 6.64
N MET A 404 18.72 -9.22 6.41
CA MET A 404 19.72 -9.36 7.46
C MET A 404 19.94 -8.10 8.30
N ILE A 405 19.57 -6.91 7.80
CA ILE A 405 19.69 -5.65 8.56
C ILE A 405 18.92 -5.73 9.87
N LEU A 406 17.69 -6.26 9.87
CA LEU A 406 16.91 -6.39 11.10
C LEU A 406 17.58 -7.33 12.10
N SER A 407 18.22 -8.41 11.63
CA SER A 407 18.97 -9.31 12.49
C SER A 407 20.18 -8.61 13.13
N CYS A 408 20.92 -7.80 12.36
CA CYS A 408 22.03 -7.01 12.89
C CYS A 408 21.56 -5.95 13.90
N LEU A 409 20.45 -5.27 13.64
CA LEU A 409 19.89 -4.32 14.60
C LEU A 409 19.49 -5.01 15.90
N MET A 410 18.85 -6.18 15.84
CA MET A 410 18.49 -6.96 17.03
C MET A 410 19.71 -7.45 17.81
N GLU A 411 20.80 -7.83 17.14
CA GLU A 411 22.06 -8.21 17.81
C GLU A 411 22.71 -7.05 18.57
N HIS A 412 22.41 -5.80 18.17
CA HIS A 412 22.93 -4.60 18.79
C HIS A 412 21.99 -3.96 19.82
N LEU A 413 20.81 -4.54 20.09
CA LEU A 413 19.75 -3.97 20.93
C LEU A 413 20.23 -3.46 22.30
N TYR A 414 21.09 -4.21 22.97
CA TYR A 414 21.61 -3.87 24.31
C TYR A 414 23.05 -3.37 24.31
N THR A 415 23.55 -2.93 23.15
CA THR A 415 24.90 -2.38 23.04
C THR A 415 24.86 -0.86 23.08
N GLU A 416 25.97 -0.23 23.44
CA GLU A 416 26.14 1.24 23.42
C GLU A 416 25.90 1.88 22.04
N LYS A 417 25.86 1.08 20.98
CA LYS A 417 25.58 1.54 19.61
C LYS A 417 24.09 1.75 19.35
N MET A 418 23.21 1.16 20.16
CA MET A 418 21.76 1.31 19.99
C MET A 418 21.29 2.65 20.54
N VAL A 419 20.34 3.26 19.82
CA VAL A 419 19.67 4.50 20.24
C VAL A 419 18.23 4.19 20.65
N GLU A 420 17.74 4.88 21.67
CA GLU A 420 16.42 4.64 22.28
C GLU A 420 15.27 4.62 21.26
N ASP A 421 15.27 5.56 20.31
CA ASP A 421 14.24 5.62 19.27
C ASP A 421 14.28 4.39 18.36
N CYS A 422 15.47 3.89 17.99
CA CYS A 422 15.63 2.69 17.18
C CYS A 422 15.19 1.45 17.95
N GLU A 423 15.62 1.33 19.21
CA GLU A 423 15.22 0.25 20.11
C GLU A 423 13.68 0.13 20.18
N HIS A 424 12.98 1.23 20.47
CA HIS A 424 11.52 1.22 20.56
C HIS A 424 10.85 0.77 19.25
N ARG A 425 11.25 1.34 18.11
CA ARG A 425 10.65 1.00 16.80
C ARG A 425 10.94 -0.44 16.40
N LEU A 426 12.14 -0.92 16.69
CA LEU A 426 12.55 -2.28 16.39
C LEU A 426 11.75 -3.29 17.22
N LEU A 427 11.59 -3.04 18.52
CA LEU A 427 10.79 -3.88 19.41
C LEU A 427 9.30 -3.91 19.03
N GLU A 428 8.75 -2.77 18.60
CA GLU A 428 7.38 -2.65 18.08
C GLU A 428 7.15 -3.59 16.89
N LEU A 429 8.06 -3.63 15.93
CA LEU A 429 7.98 -4.53 14.78
C LEU A 429 8.30 -6.00 15.14
N GLN A 430 9.30 -6.22 15.99
CA GLN A 430 9.74 -7.54 16.44
C GLN A 430 8.64 -8.32 17.16
N TYR A 431 7.73 -7.63 17.85
CA TYR A 431 6.55 -8.26 18.47
C TYR A 431 5.73 -9.07 17.45
N PHE A 432 5.54 -8.55 16.24
CA PHE A 432 4.78 -9.21 15.19
C PHE A 432 5.61 -10.29 14.48
N ILE A 433 6.87 -9.99 14.13
CA ILE A 433 7.78 -10.93 13.48
C ILE A 433 7.98 -12.20 14.31
N SER A 434 8.11 -12.05 15.64
CA SER A 434 8.33 -13.19 16.53
C SER A 434 7.10 -14.12 16.66
N ARG A 435 5.88 -13.61 16.43
CA ARG A 435 4.61 -14.33 16.61
C ARG A 435 4.11 -14.99 15.33
N ASP A 436 4.51 -14.48 14.17
CA ASP A 436 4.22 -15.07 12.87
C ASP A 436 5.49 -15.37 12.09
N TRP A 437 5.86 -16.65 12.01
CA TRP A 437 7.04 -17.13 11.30
C TRP A 437 7.07 -16.74 9.81
N LYS A 438 5.92 -16.40 9.20
CA LYS A 438 5.85 -15.91 7.81
C LYS A 438 6.47 -14.52 7.64
N LEU A 439 6.52 -13.73 8.72
CA LEU A 439 7.05 -12.36 8.72
C LEU A 439 8.57 -12.33 8.90
N ASP A 440 9.19 -13.41 9.39
CA ASP A 440 10.65 -13.59 9.28
C ASP A 440 10.98 -14.21 7.92
N THR A 441 11.33 -13.35 6.96
CA THR A 441 11.62 -13.75 5.57
C THR A 441 12.71 -14.82 5.46
N VAL A 442 13.71 -14.78 6.35
CA VAL A 442 14.88 -15.66 6.28
C VAL A 442 14.48 -17.03 6.80
N LEU A 443 13.85 -17.08 7.97
CA LEU A 443 13.27 -18.28 8.55
C LEU A 443 12.28 -18.91 7.58
N TYR A 444 11.33 -18.14 7.03
CA TYR A 444 10.34 -18.65 6.09
C TYR A 444 11.01 -19.30 4.88
N ARG A 445 11.93 -18.58 4.22
CA ARG A 445 12.62 -19.09 3.01
C ARG A 445 13.40 -20.38 3.28
N LYS A 446 14.11 -20.45 4.42
CA LYS A 446 14.95 -21.61 4.78
C LYS A 446 14.14 -22.78 5.33
N CYS A 447 13.01 -22.51 5.98
CA CYS A 447 12.21 -23.53 6.66
C CYS A 447 10.93 -23.94 5.94
N GLN A 448 10.44 -23.23 4.92
CA GLN A 448 9.14 -23.52 4.27
C GLN A 448 8.99 -24.99 3.81
N GLY A 449 10.05 -25.59 3.26
CA GLY A 449 10.04 -26.98 2.82
C GLY A 449 9.93 -27.97 3.98
N ASP A 450 10.63 -27.69 5.08
CA ASP A 450 10.55 -28.49 6.31
C ASP A 450 9.21 -28.28 7.02
N ALA A 451 8.73 -27.04 7.10
CA ALA A 451 7.44 -26.69 7.69
C ALA A 451 6.28 -27.38 6.95
N SER A 452 6.29 -27.39 5.62
CA SER A 452 5.27 -28.10 4.83
C SER A 452 5.34 -29.62 5.06
N ARG A 453 6.55 -30.18 5.10
CA ARG A 453 6.78 -31.63 5.24
C ARG A 453 6.53 -32.17 6.66
N LEU A 454 6.81 -31.38 7.69
CA LEU A 454 6.83 -31.83 9.09
C LEU A 454 5.71 -31.20 9.94
N CYS A 455 5.34 -29.97 9.63
CA CYS A 455 4.37 -29.18 10.39
C CYS A 455 3.07 -28.93 9.61
N HIS A 456 2.93 -29.52 8.42
CA HIS A 456 1.76 -29.43 7.56
C HIS A 456 1.33 -27.99 7.24
N THR A 457 2.30 -27.08 7.11
CA THR A 457 2.01 -25.70 6.76
C THR A 457 1.67 -25.55 5.28
N HIS A 458 0.81 -24.56 5.03
CA HIS A 458 0.38 -24.11 3.71
C HIS A 458 1.21 -22.92 3.22
N GLY A 459 0.91 -22.38 2.03
CA GLY A 459 1.70 -21.30 1.42
C GLY A 459 1.79 -20.02 2.26
N TRP A 460 2.68 -19.10 1.89
CA TRP A 460 2.94 -17.85 2.65
C TRP A 460 1.69 -16.97 2.81
N ASN A 461 0.82 -16.95 1.81
CA ASN A 461 -0.42 -16.16 1.79
C ASN A 461 -1.65 -16.96 2.27
N GLU A 462 -1.48 -18.20 2.72
CA GLU A 462 -2.57 -19.05 3.19
C GLU A 462 -2.57 -19.08 4.73
N THR A 463 -3.58 -18.48 5.33
CA THR A 463 -3.78 -18.54 6.78
C THR A 463 -4.32 -19.92 7.14
N SER A 464 -3.58 -20.68 7.95
CA SER A 464 -4.20 -21.83 8.63
C SER A 464 -4.96 -21.27 9.83
N GLU A 465 -6.27 -21.03 9.68
CA GLU A 465 -7.16 -20.62 10.78
C GLU A 465 -7.12 -21.62 11.97
N LEU A 466 -6.60 -22.84 11.74
CA LEU A 466 -6.50 -23.91 12.73
C LEU A 466 -5.25 -23.85 13.62
N MET A 467 -4.23 -23.03 13.33
CA MET A 467 -2.98 -23.04 14.11
C MET A 467 -2.81 -21.78 14.96
N PRO A 468 -2.60 -21.91 16.28
CA PRO A 468 -2.34 -20.76 17.14
C PRO A 468 -1.02 -20.07 16.74
N PRO A 469 -0.88 -18.75 17.03
CA PRO A 469 0.37 -18.03 16.83
C PRO A 469 1.56 -18.78 17.43
N GLY A 470 2.70 -18.79 16.74
CA GLY A 470 3.90 -19.50 17.19
C GLY A 470 3.90 -21.04 17.03
N ALA A 471 2.76 -21.69 16.75
CA ALA A 471 2.68 -23.17 16.67
C ALA A 471 3.65 -23.78 15.64
N VAL A 472 3.83 -23.11 14.50
CA VAL A 472 4.77 -23.55 13.46
C VAL A 472 6.21 -23.49 13.97
N PHE A 473 6.58 -22.39 14.63
CA PHE A 473 7.91 -22.26 15.20
C PHE A 473 8.17 -23.34 16.26
N SER A 474 7.21 -23.58 17.17
CA SER A 474 7.31 -24.64 18.17
C SER A 474 7.38 -26.04 17.53
N CYS A 475 6.72 -26.26 16.39
CA CYS A 475 6.90 -27.49 15.61
C CYS A 475 8.32 -27.60 15.03
N LEU A 476 8.81 -26.59 14.32
CA LEU A 476 10.17 -26.58 13.74
C LEU A 476 11.22 -26.79 14.83
N TYR A 477 11.08 -26.06 15.94
CA TYR A 477 11.88 -26.20 17.14
C TYR A 477 11.98 -27.65 17.63
N ARG A 478 10.85 -28.34 17.82
CA ARG A 478 10.83 -29.76 18.22
C ARG A 478 11.58 -30.66 17.23
N HIS A 479 11.54 -30.35 15.94
CA HIS A 479 12.24 -31.13 14.91
C HIS A 479 13.73 -30.78 14.76
N ALA A 480 14.17 -29.63 15.30
CA ALA A 480 15.57 -29.22 15.28
C ALA A 480 16.45 -30.17 16.12
N TYR A 481 15.93 -30.62 17.27
CA TYR A 481 16.67 -31.37 18.30
C TYR A 481 16.33 -32.87 18.41
N ARG A 482 15.53 -33.43 17.50
CA ARG A 482 15.25 -34.88 17.49
C ARG A 482 16.50 -35.73 17.25
N THR A 483 16.61 -36.87 17.93
CA THR A 483 17.55 -37.95 17.57
C THR A 483 17.14 -38.63 16.26
N GLU A 484 18.02 -39.41 15.63
CA GLU A 484 17.66 -40.17 14.40
C GLU A 484 16.55 -41.18 14.66
N GLU A 485 16.50 -41.73 15.87
CA GLU A 485 15.49 -42.68 16.32
C GLU A 485 14.13 -42.00 16.59
N GLN A 486 14.11 -40.73 16.99
CA GLN A 486 12.90 -39.94 17.25
C GLN A 486 12.22 -39.40 15.98
N GLY A 487 12.77 -39.68 14.81
CA GLY A 487 12.14 -39.45 13.51
C GLY A 487 12.78 -38.34 12.68
N ARG A 488 11.96 -37.73 11.81
CA ARG A 488 12.46 -36.79 10.78
C ARG A 488 12.98 -35.49 11.39
N ARG A 489 14.19 -35.10 10.97
CA ARG A 489 14.90 -33.88 11.37
C ARG A 489 14.70 -32.74 10.37
N LEU A 490 14.94 -31.52 10.82
CA LEU A 490 15.09 -30.34 9.96
C LEU A 490 16.32 -30.46 9.05
N SER A 491 16.28 -29.76 7.92
CA SER A 491 17.46 -29.44 7.12
C SER A 491 18.47 -28.62 7.93
N ARG A 492 19.75 -28.66 7.52
CA ARG A 492 20.82 -27.89 8.17
C ARG A 492 20.54 -26.38 8.15
N GLU A 493 20.02 -25.86 7.04
CA GLU A 493 19.71 -24.44 6.88
C GLU A 493 18.55 -24.02 7.79
N CYS A 494 17.45 -24.79 7.80
CA CYS A 494 16.33 -24.47 8.68
C CYS A 494 16.71 -24.59 10.17
N ARG A 495 17.50 -25.60 10.56
CA ARG A 495 17.99 -25.73 11.94
C ARG A 495 18.80 -24.51 12.38
N ALA A 496 19.68 -23.99 11.51
CA ALA A 496 20.48 -22.81 11.82
C ALA A 496 19.60 -21.57 12.05
N GLU A 497 18.54 -21.39 11.24
CA GLU A 497 17.60 -20.29 11.43
C GLU A 497 16.77 -20.44 12.71
N VAL A 498 16.31 -21.65 13.04
CA VAL A 498 15.65 -21.90 14.33
C VAL A 498 16.57 -21.52 15.49
N GLN A 499 17.85 -21.87 15.43
CA GLN A 499 18.84 -21.49 16.46
C GLN A 499 19.05 -19.97 16.53
N ARG A 500 19.13 -19.28 15.38
CA ARG A 500 19.23 -17.82 15.31
C ARG A 500 18.04 -17.15 16.02
N ILE A 501 16.82 -17.58 15.74
CA ILE A 501 15.60 -17.01 16.34
C ILE A 501 15.58 -17.23 17.84
N LEU A 502 15.92 -18.44 18.31
CA LEU A 502 15.99 -18.68 19.74
C LEU A 502 17.00 -17.72 20.39
N HIS A 503 18.19 -17.57 19.79
CA HIS A 503 19.22 -16.66 20.31
C HIS A 503 18.70 -15.21 20.40
N GLN A 504 18.01 -14.72 19.38
CA GLN A 504 17.41 -13.39 19.39
C GLN A 504 16.33 -13.23 20.47
N ARG A 505 15.47 -14.24 20.66
CA ARG A 505 14.43 -14.21 21.71
C ARG A 505 15.02 -14.18 23.11
N ALA A 506 16.10 -14.92 23.35
CA ALA A 506 16.77 -14.88 24.64
C ALA A 506 17.44 -13.52 24.94
N MET A 507 17.96 -12.84 23.91
CA MET A 507 18.42 -11.46 24.06
C MET A 507 17.25 -10.53 24.43
N ASP A 508 16.13 -10.61 23.71
CA ASP A 508 14.95 -9.76 23.89
C ASP A 508 14.44 -9.72 25.35
N VAL A 509 14.48 -10.85 26.05
CA VAL A 509 13.96 -10.98 27.42
C VAL A 509 15.01 -10.67 28.50
N LYS A 510 16.17 -10.13 28.11
CA LYS A 510 17.32 -9.85 28.99
C LYS A 510 17.77 -11.08 29.77
N LEU A 511 17.74 -12.25 29.13
CA LEU A 511 18.17 -13.48 29.76
C LEU A 511 19.68 -13.40 30.03
N ASP A 512 20.12 -13.85 31.21
CA ASP A 512 21.55 -13.97 31.52
C ASP A 512 22.25 -14.83 30.44
N PRO A 513 23.41 -14.43 29.88
CA PRO A 513 24.08 -15.16 28.80
C PRO A 513 24.38 -16.64 29.10
N VAL A 514 24.60 -16.98 30.37
CA VAL A 514 24.86 -18.36 30.81
C VAL A 514 23.55 -19.15 30.86
N LEU A 515 22.46 -18.53 31.33
CA LEU A 515 21.13 -19.14 31.31
C LEU A 515 20.63 -19.29 29.87
N GLN A 516 20.86 -18.29 29.01
CA GLN A 516 20.62 -18.38 27.58
C GLN A 516 21.29 -19.63 27.00
N ASP A 517 22.62 -19.72 27.04
CA ASP A 517 23.38 -20.83 26.42
C ASP A 517 22.86 -22.21 26.82
N LYS A 518 22.58 -22.43 28.11
CA LYS A 518 22.20 -23.75 28.62
C LYS A 518 20.70 -24.05 28.58
N CYS A 519 19.84 -23.03 28.60
CA CYS A 519 18.38 -23.19 28.64
C CYS A 519 17.65 -22.94 27.32
N MET A 520 18.36 -22.59 26.23
CA MET A 520 17.76 -22.38 24.90
C MET A 520 16.76 -23.44 24.48
N ILE A 521 17.09 -24.70 24.81
CA ILE A 521 16.27 -25.85 24.43
C ILE A 521 14.99 -25.88 25.28
N ASP A 522 15.10 -25.72 26.58
CA ASP A 522 13.93 -25.79 27.45
C ASP A 522 13.00 -24.59 27.29
N LEU A 523 13.55 -23.40 27.03
CA LEU A 523 12.80 -22.18 26.69
C LEU A 523 11.93 -22.38 25.45
N GLY A 524 12.50 -22.92 24.37
CA GLY A 524 11.76 -23.19 23.13
C GLY A 524 10.69 -24.29 23.29
N LYS A 525 10.86 -25.20 24.26
CA LYS A 525 9.98 -26.34 24.49
C LYS A 525 8.80 -26.02 25.39
N TRP A 526 9.06 -25.34 26.50
CA TRP A 526 8.09 -25.12 27.58
C TRP A 526 7.57 -23.69 27.61
N CYS A 527 8.41 -22.73 27.23
CA CYS A 527 8.18 -21.30 27.48
C CYS A 527 7.96 -20.49 26.20
N SER A 528 7.57 -21.12 25.09
CA SER A 528 7.49 -20.45 23.78
C SER A 528 6.47 -19.31 23.69
N GLU A 529 5.52 -19.26 24.63
CA GLU A 529 4.44 -18.26 24.72
C GLU A 529 4.70 -17.18 25.78
N LYS A 530 5.75 -17.34 26.60
CA LYS A 530 6.21 -16.35 27.57
C LYS A 530 7.24 -15.48 26.86
N THR A 531 6.96 -14.19 26.72
CA THR A 531 7.76 -13.27 25.89
C THR A 531 8.03 -11.93 26.57
N GLU A 532 7.68 -11.80 27.85
CA GLU A 532 7.89 -10.58 28.62
C GLU A 532 9.03 -10.82 29.61
N THR A 533 9.86 -9.80 29.83
CA THR A 533 11.01 -9.87 30.75
C THR A 533 10.65 -10.49 32.09
N GLY A 534 11.26 -11.63 32.42
CA GLY A 534 11.09 -12.34 33.69
C GLY A 534 10.12 -13.54 33.61
N GLN A 535 9.17 -13.54 32.67
CA GLN A 535 8.20 -14.63 32.54
C GLN A 535 8.84 -15.94 32.06
N GLU A 536 9.94 -15.86 31.32
CA GLU A 536 10.67 -17.03 30.84
C GLU A 536 11.44 -17.71 31.98
N LEU A 537 12.02 -16.93 32.90
CA LEU A 537 12.66 -17.49 34.08
C LEU A 537 11.63 -18.12 35.00
N GLU A 538 10.52 -17.42 35.27
CA GLU A 538 9.38 -17.99 36.01
C GLU A 538 8.86 -19.27 35.36
N CYS A 539 8.72 -19.30 34.03
CA CYS A 539 8.30 -20.50 33.33
C CYS A 539 9.32 -21.64 33.41
N LEU A 540 10.62 -21.35 33.33
CA LEU A 540 11.65 -22.36 33.54
C LEU A 540 11.63 -22.87 34.98
N GLN A 541 11.35 -22.01 35.97
CA GLN A 541 11.18 -22.38 37.37
C GLN A 541 9.94 -23.28 37.57
N ASP A 542 8.82 -22.94 36.94
CA ASP A 542 7.58 -23.74 36.96
C ASP A 542 7.79 -25.13 36.32
N HIS A 543 8.72 -25.24 35.38
CA HIS A 543 9.09 -26.46 34.68
C HIS A 543 10.43 -27.05 35.13
N LEU A 544 10.95 -26.70 36.32
CA LEU A 544 12.30 -27.07 36.78
C LEU A 544 12.58 -28.57 36.66
N ASP A 545 11.59 -29.40 37.02
CA ASP A 545 11.69 -30.86 36.97
C ASP A 545 11.68 -31.46 35.56
N ASP A 546 11.24 -30.68 34.58
CA ASP A 546 11.13 -31.05 33.16
C ASP A 546 12.30 -30.54 32.31
N LEU A 547 13.20 -29.73 32.89
CA LEU A 547 14.36 -29.16 32.21
C LEU A 547 15.48 -30.18 32.00
N VAL A 548 16.26 -30.00 30.93
CA VAL A 548 17.51 -30.74 30.70
C VAL A 548 18.52 -30.40 31.80
N SER A 549 19.42 -31.34 32.14
CA SER A 549 20.37 -31.23 33.27
C SER A 549 21.05 -29.86 33.35
N ASP A 550 21.60 -29.42 32.22
CA ASP A 550 22.45 -28.23 32.16
C ASP A 550 21.64 -26.94 32.41
N CYS A 551 20.36 -26.93 31.99
CA CYS A 551 19.45 -25.84 32.25
C CYS A 551 18.92 -25.88 33.69
N ARG A 552 18.53 -27.06 34.16
CA ARG A 552 18.05 -27.29 35.53
C ARG A 552 19.06 -26.81 36.57
N ASP A 553 20.33 -27.11 36.38
CA ASP A 553 21.39 -26.74 37.30
C ASP A 553 21.53 -25.21 37.41
N ILE A 554 21.38 -24.48 36.30
CA ILE A 554 21.47 -23.01 36.31
C ILE A 554 20.22 -22.37 36.88
N VAL A 555 19.03 -22.79 36.42
CA VAL A 555 17.76 -22.25 36.91
C VAL A 555 17.63 -22.52 38.40
N GLY A 556 18.02 -23.71 38.87
CA GLY A 556 18.10 -24.06 40.28
C GLY A 556 19.00 -23.12 41.07
N ASN A 557 20.26 -22.93 40.63
CA ASN A 557 21.19 -22.00 41.28
C ASN A 557 20.67 -20.55 41.32
N LEU A 558 20.05 -20.07 40.25
CA LEU A 558 19.48 -18.71 40.20
C LEU A 558 18.26 -18.57 41.12
N THR A 559 17.43 -19.62 41.21
CA THR A 559 16.27 -19.65 42.11
C THR A 559 16.69 -19.67 43.58
N GLU A 560 17.76 -20.40 43.92
CA GLU A 560 18.38 -20.38 45.26
C GLU A 560 18.94 -18.98 45.60
N LEU A 561 19.62 -18.33 44.66
CA LEU A 561 20.13 -16.97 44.85
C LEU A 561 19.01 -15.92 45.01
N GLU A 562 17.91 -16.03 44.26
CA GLU A 562 16.74 -15.14 44.41
C GLU A 562 16.06 -15.30 45.77
N SER A 563 16.04 -16.52 46.30
CA SER A 563 15.48 -16.80 47.62
C SER A 563 16.40 -16.38 48.78
N GLU A 564 17.70 -16.24 48.56
CA GLU A 564 18.65 -15.65 49.53
C GLU A 564 18.61 -14.11 49.57
N VAL A 565 18.27 -13.44 48.46
CA VAL A 565 18.21 -11.97 48.35
C VAL A 565 16.86 -11.40 48.81
N SER A 566 15.82 -12.23 48.88
CA SER A 566 14.45 -11.84 49.27
C SER A 566 14.17 -11.92 50.79
N VAL A 567 15.21 -12.06 51.62
CA VAL A 567 15.12 -12.16 53.10
C VAL A 567 15.57 -10.88 53.79
#